data_AF-A0A059L533-F1
#
_entry.id   AF-A0A059L533-F1
#
_cell.length_a   1.000
_cell.length_b   1.000
_cell.length_c   1.000
_cell.angle_alpha   90.00
_cell.angle_beta   90.00
_cell.angle_gamma   90.00
#
_symmetry.space_group_name_H-M   'P 1'
#
loop_
_entity.id
_entity.type
_entity.pdbx_description
1 polymer ?
#
loop_
_entity_poly.entity_id
_entity_poly.type
_entity_poly.pdbx_seq_one_letter_code
_entity_poly.pdbx_strand_id
1 'polypeptide(L)'
;MLVQALKNLSPLALLAPELPGALEPRPPAEEWGINLAAARLNFPDQGLKVQIPIWSNKNLGDKVELLLNNNVVDQHTISAPVELTERATLFVAPGRLQTGPWTLSYRVTRLHQQPEPFTPPLKLYVKLDLPGGQDTDPDYGHSELFMTLLPPEIVQDGVDKDSAKKGVDLLIQARPGSGTHLPYPNIALGDVITASWGGKLVLSAPVTQAQIDTPVNNPIKVHVDEQTILAAGDSGLEGLAVTFMVRDRVHNQSEDWCKETRIVVDTGNSRLDAPILKQANGNELDLDTLGDEALDLQVWAASA
;
A
#
# COMPACT_ATOMS: atom_id res chain seq x y z
N MET A 1 22.33 -10.80 12.36
CA MET A 1 21.81 -12.04 11.74
C MET A 1 22.98 -12.76 11.09
N LEU A 2 23.27 -13.99 11.52
CA LEU A 2 24.28 -14.83 10.87
C LEU A 2 23.76 -15.25 9.50
N VAL A 3 24.55 -15.01 8.45
CA VAL A 3 24.32 -15.57 7.11
C VAL A 3 24.54 -17.07 7.21
N GLN A 4 23.46 -17.83 7.14
CA GLN A 4 23.53 -19.27 7.10
C GLN A 4 24.02 -19.67 5.70
N ALA A 5 25.20 -20.30 5.63
CA ALA A 5 25.73 -20.82 4.37
C ALA A 5 24.74 -21.85 3.80
N LEU A 6 24.26 -21.62 2.58
CA LEU A 6 23.41 -22.54 1.83
C LEU A 6 24.14 -23.89 1.70
N LYS A 7 23.69 -24.88 2.47
CA LYS A 7 24.15 -26.26 2.36
C LYS A 7 23.49 -26.92 1.14
N ASN A 8 24.34 -27.41 0.23
CA ASN A 8 24.04 -28.32 -0.87
C ASN A 8 23.25 -27.76 -2.07
N LEU A 9 23.89 -26.89 -2.85
CA LEU A 9 23.57 -26.72 -4.27
C LEU A 9 24.57 -27.57 -5.08
N SER A 10 24.08 -28.32 -6.08
CA SER A 10 24.95 -28.95 -7.07
C SER A 10 25.97 -27.93 -7.58
N PRO A 11 27.26 -28.26 -7.70
CA PRO A 11 28.33 -27.28 -7.94
C PRO A 11 28.20 -26.48 -9.25
N LEU A 12 27.24 -26.82 -10.11
CA LEU A 12 26.95 -26.11 -11.36
C LEU A 12 25.64 -25.30 -11.33
N ALA A 13 24.69 -25.58 -10.43
CA ALA A 13 23.36 -24.98 -10.52
C ALA A 13 23.40 -23.45 -10.41
N LEU A 14 22.89 -22.79 -11.46
CA LEU A 14 22.68 -21.35 -11.48
C LEU A 14 21.71 -20.91 -10.35
N LEU A 15 22.06 -19.80 -9.70
CA LEU A 15 21.28 -19.23 -8.60
C LEU A 15 20.11 -18.38 -9.12
N ALA A 16 19.07 -18.21 -8.30
CA ALA A 16 17.95 -17.34 -8.65
C ALA A 16 18.41 -15.89 -8.89
N PRO A 17 17.94 -15.23 -9.96
CA PRO A 17 18.24 -13.82 -10.17
C PRO A 17 17.56 -12.96 -9.11
N GLU A 18 18.19 -11.85 -8.75
CA GLU A 18 17.60 -10.87 -7.83
C GLU A 18 16.85 -9.81 -8.66
N LEU A 19 15.65 -9.45 -8.22
CA LEU A 19 14.78 -8.47 -8.88
C LEU A 19 14.54 -7.28 -7.95
N PRO A 20 15.43 -6.27 -7.93
CA PRO A 20 15.27 -5.10 -7.07
C PRO A 20 13.92 -4.40 -7.29
N GLY A 21 13.16 -4.22 -6.22
CA GLY A 21 11.83 -3.59 -6.25
C GLY A 21 10.68 -4.52 -6.63
N ALA A 22 10.95 -5.78 -6.97
CA ALA A 22 9.92 -6.80 -7.08
C ALA A 22 9.45 -7.27 -5.70
N LEU A 23 8.22 -7.77 -5.63
CA LEU A 23 7.69 -8.44 -4.46
C LEU A 23 7.93 -9.94 -4.56
N GLU A 24 8.51 -10.51 -3.51
CA GLU A 24 8.66 -11.95 -3.38
C GLU A 24 7.30 -12.65 -3.37
N PRO A 25 7.20 -13.87 -3.93
CA PRO A 25 6.00 -14.68 -3.83
C PRO A 25 5.58 -14.87 -2.38
N ARG A 26 4.31 -14.62 -2.09
CA ARG A 26 3.71 -14.85 -0.77
C ARG A 26 2.53 -15.82 -0.92
N PRO A 27 2.46 -16.90 -0.12
CA PRO A 27 1.35 -17.84 -0.19
C PRO A 27 -0.01 -17.12 -0.12
N PRO A 28 -0.99 -17.49 -0.97
CA PRO A 28 -0.98 -18.63 -1.90
C PRO A 28 -0.34 -18.35 -3.27
N ALA A 29 0.11 -17.13 -3.55
CA ALA A 29 0.71 -16.78 -4.84
C ALA A 29 2.15 -17.32 -4.95
N GLU A 30 2.46 -17.93 -6.09
CA GLU A 30 3.80 -18.44 -6.45
C GLU A 30 4.59 -17.47 -7.34
N GLU A 31 3.97 -16.35 -7.72
CA GLU A 31 4.49 -15.40 -8.70
C GLU A 31 5.17 -14.22 -8.00
N TRP A 32 6.28 -13.76 -8.56
CA TRP A 32 6.88 -12.49 -8.17
C TRP A 32 6.01 -11.32 -8.66
N GLY A 33 5.69 -10.39 -7.78
CA GLY A 33 4.94 -9.19 -8.13
C GLY A 33 5.84 -8.13 -8.73
N ILE A 34 5.58 -7.71 -9.97
CA ILE A 34 6.29 -6.61 -10.63
C ILE A 34 5.35 -5.41 -10.76
N ASN A 35 5.62 -4.36 -9.99
CA ASN A 35 4.87 -3.11 -10.02
C ASN A 35 5.36 -2.17 -11.12
N LEU A 36 4.58 -1.11 -11.37
CA LEU A 36 4.89 -0.09 -12.37
C LEU A 36 6.27 0.53 -12.12
N ALA A 37 6.63 0.79 -10.86
CA ALA A 37 7.90 1.41 -10.51
C ALA A 37 9.09 0.53 -10.88
N ALA A 38 9.07 -0.75 -10.50
CA ALA A 38 10.11 -1.71 -10.83
C ALA A 38 10.20 -1.95 -12.34
N ALA A 39 9.06 -2.03 -13.03
CA ALA A 39 9.01 -2.28 -14.47
C ALA A 39 9.47 -1.08 -15.32
N ARG A 40 9.16 0.15 -14.89
CA ARG A 40 9.24 1.35 -15.75
C ARG A 40 9.77 2.63 -15.10
N LEU A 41 9.65 2.84 -13.79
CA LEU A 41 9.96 4.16 -13.19
C LEU A 41 11.34 4.23 -12.52
N ASN A 42 11.83 3.13 -11.96
CA ASN A 42 13.14 3.11 -11.29
C ASN A 42 14.30 3.31 -12.28
N PHE A 43 14.17 2.77 -13.49
CA PHE A 43 15.13 2.95 -14.58
C PHE A 43 14.36 3.25 -15.88
N PRO A 44 13.89 4.49 -16.10
CA PRO A 44 12.98 4.81 -17.20
C PRO A 44 13.47 4.41 -18.60
N ASP A 45 14.78 4.54 -18.85
CA ASP A 45 15.38 4.22 -20.15
C ASP A 45 15.69 2.72 -20.32
N GLN A 46 15.76 1.95 -19.23
CA GLN A 46 16.25 0.56 -19.23
C GLN A 46 15.17 -0.46 -18.85
N GLY A 47 14.22 -0.10 -17.98
CA GLY A 47 13.12 -0.92 -17.50
C GLY A 47 13.47 -1.76 -16.27
N LEU A 48 12.96 -2.99 -16.21
CA LEU A 48 13.12 -3.88 -15.06
C LEU A 48 14.57 -4.32 -14.92
N LYS A 49 15.24 -3.88 -13.85
CA LYS A 49 16.59 -4.31 -13.51
C LYS A 49 16.59 -5.74 -12.98
N VAL A 50 17.49 -6.56 -13.52
CA VAL A 50 17.73 -7.94 -13.11
C VAL A 50 19.20 -8.08 -12.73
N GLN A 51 19.46 -8.60 -11.53
CA GLN A 51 20.79 -8.90 -11.05
C GLN A 51 21.04 -10.40 -11.12
N ILE A 52 22.00 -10.79 -11.95
CA ILE A 52 22.41 -12.18 -12.07
C ILE A 52 23.54 -12.45 -11.07
N PRO A 53 23.35 -13.39 -10.12
CA PRO A 53 24.39 -13.77 -9.17
C PRO A 53 25.66 -14.25 -9.87
N ILE A 54 26.78 -14.21 -9.16
CA ILE A 54 28.03 -14.82 -9.62
C ILE A 54 27.79 -16.33 -9.76
N TRP A 55 28.14 -16.89 -10.91
CA TRP A 55 28.04 -18.33 -11.18
C TRP A 55 29.37 -19.05 -10.99
N SER A 56 29.30 -20.37 -10.79
CA SER A 56 30.49 -21.21 -10.66
C SER A 56 31.40 -21.09 -11.88
N ASN A 57 32.69 -20.89 -11.63
CA ASN A 57 33.73 -20.72 -12.64
C ASN A 57 33.48 -19.56 -13.62
N LYS A 58 32.86 -18.47 -13.14
CA LYS A 58 32.71 -17.24 -13.93
C LYS A 58 34.07 -16.76 -14.44
N ASN A 59 34.19 -16.57 -15.76
CA ASN A 59 35.45 -16.20 -16.41
C ASN A 59 35.24 -15.16 -17.52
N LEU A 60 36.34 -14.56 -17.98
CA LEU A 60 36.35 -13.68 -19.16
C LEU A 60 35.85 -14.44 -20.39
N GLY A 61 34.99 -13.79 -21.17
CA GLY A 61 34.37 -14.38 -22.36
C GLY A 61 33.10 -15.19 -22.07
N ASP A 62 32.76 -15.44 -20.81
CA ASP A 62 31.44 -15.99 -20.47
C ASP A 62 30.34 -15.03 -20.94
N LYS A 63 29.29 -15.59 -21.52
CA LYS A 63 28.11 -14.83 -21.96
C LYS A 63 26.93 -15.14 -21.04
N VAL A 64 26.23 -14.10 -20.59
CA VAL A 64 24.95 -14.22 -19.90
C VAL A 64 23.85 -13.62 -20.78
N GLU A 65 22.72 -14.32 -20.88
CA GLU A 65 21.54 -13.87 -21.63
C GLU A 65 20.33 -13.90 -20.69
N LEU A 66 19.59 -12.80 -20.65
CA LEU A 66 18.32 -12.68 -19.95
C LEU A 66 17.17 -13.09 -20.88
N LEU A 67 16.29 -13.95 -20.40
CA LEU A 67 15.18 -14.49 -21.18
C LEU A 67 13.84 -14.08 -20.56
N LEU A 68 12.96 -13.53 -21.40
CA LEU A 68 11.57 -13.27 -21.08
C LEU A 68 10.69 -14.14 -21.99
N ASN A 69 9.87 -15.03 -21.40
CA ASN A 69 9.11 -16.05 -22.13
C ASN A 69 9.99 -16.80 -23.16
N ASN A 70 11.18 -17.21 -22.73
CA ASN A 70 12.22 -17.88 -23.54
C ASN A 70 12.84 -17.06 -24.69
N ASN A 71 12.50 -15.78 -24.84
CA ASN A 71 13.15 -14.89 -25.80
C ASN A 71 14.28 -14.12 -25.12
N VAL A 72 15.46 -14.07 -25.75
CA VAL A 72 16.56 -13.22 -25.27
C VAL A 72 16.15 -11.76 -25.41
N VAL A 73 16.15 -11.05 -24.28
CA VAL A 73 15.76 -9.62 -24.22
C VAL A 73 16.94 -8.70 -23.92
N ASP A 74 17.97 -9.24 -23.28
CA ASP A 74 19.21 -8.55 -22.98
C ASP A 74 20.34 -9.57 -22.79
N GLN A 75 21.59 -9.14 -22.97
CA GLN A 75 22.74 -10.02 -22.86
C GLN A 75 24.00 -9.22 -22.52
N HIS A 76 24.95 -9.88 -21.88
CA HIS A 76 26.25 -9.30 -21.58
C HIS A 76 27.35 -10.35 -21.71
N THR A 77 28.54 -9.92 -22.13
CA THR A 77 29.74 -10.76 -22.18
C THR A 77 30.76 -10.22 -21.20
N ILE A 78 31.23 -11.08 -20.31
CA ILE A 78 32.20 -10.71 -19.28
C ILE A 78 33.52 -10.33 -19.95
N SER A 79 33.93 -9.07 -19.78
CA SER A 79 35.00 -8.47 -20.58
C SER A 79 36.16 -7.93 -19.74
N ALA A 80 35.94 -7.65 -18.46
CA ALA A 80 36.92 -7.10 -17.55
C ALA A 80 37.10 -7.96 -16.28
N PRO A 81 38.33 -8.09 -15.72
CA PRO A 81 38.58 -8.89 -14.52
C PRO A 81 37.77 -8.49 -13.28
N VAL A 82 37.40 -7.21 -13.15
CA VAL A 82 36.56 -6.74 -12.03
C VAL A 82 35.19 -7.41 -12.01
N GLU A 83 34.65 -7.74 -13.19
CA GLU A 83 33.33 -8.35 -13.32
C GLU A 83 33.28 -9.79 -12.78
N LEU A 84 34.44 -10.45 -12.59
CA LEU A 84 34.51 -11.82 -12.10
C LEU A 84 34.00 -11.97 -10.67
N THR A 85 34.10 -10.90 -9.88
CA THR A 85 33.63 -10.84 -8.49
C THR A 85 32.33 -10.06 -8.32
N GLU A 86 31.71 -9.63 -9.42
CA GLU A 86 30.50 -8.81 -9.42
C GLU A 86 29.31 -9.53 -10.04
N ARG A 87 28.10 -9.11 -9.63
CA ARG A 87 26.85 -9.53 -10.28
C ARG A 87 26.80 -8.95 -11.70
N ALA A 88 26.23 -9.69 -12.64
CA ALA A 88 25.91 -9.11 -13.95
C ALA A 88 24.56 -8.37 -13.86
N THR A 89 24.50 -7.15 -14.40
CA THR A 89 23.28 -6.36 -14.48
C THR A 89 22.71 -6.45 -15.88
N LEU A 90 21.47 -6.91 -16.01
CA LEU A 90 20.71 -6.95 -17.26
C LEU A 90 19.35 -6.29 -17.04
N PHE A 91 18.66 -5.95 -18.12
CA PHE A 91 17.37 -5.27 -18.06
C PHE A 91 16.32 -5.89 -18.97
N VAL A 92 15.06 -5.82 -18.55
CA VAL A 92 13.92 -6.00 -19.45
C VAL A 92 13.39 -4.62 -19.83
N ALA A 93 13.56 -4.24 -21.11
CA ALA A 93 13.12 -2.95 -21.62
C ALA A 93 11.64 -2.65 -21.30
N PRO A 94 11.28 -1.40 -20.97
CA PRO A 94 9.96 -1.05 -20.41
C PRO A 94 8.78 -1.37 -21.33
N GLY A 95 9.00 -1.34 -22.65
CA GLY A 95 8.00 -1.70 -23.66
C GLY A 95 7.79 -3.20 -23.89
N ARG A 96 8.60 -4.07 -23.24
CA ARG A 96 8.48 -5.53 -23.36
C ARG A 96 7.47 -6.13 -22.39
N LEU A 97 7.12 -5.40 -21.33
CA LEU A 97 6.19 -5.87 -20.29
C LEU A 97 4.84 -5.17 -20.43
N GLN A 98 3.79 -5.99 -20.28
CA GLN A 98 2.40 -5.59 -20.14
C GLN A 98 1.82 -6.22 -18.87
N THR A 99 0.72 -5.68 -18.35
CA THR A 99 0.00 -6.29 -17.23
C THR A 99 -0.37 -7.74 -17.57
N GLY A 100 -0.04 -8.68 -16.69
CA GLY A 100 -0.29 -10.10 -16.86
C GLY A 100 0.86 -11.01 -16.42
N PRO A 101 0.73 -12.33 -16.67
CA PRO A 101 1.72 -13.31 -16.30
C PRO A 101 2.92 -13.31 -17.27
N TRP A 102 4.13 -13.46 -16.72
CA TRP A 102 5.37 -13.58 -17.48
C TRP A 102 6.29 -14.64 -16.86
N THR A 103 7.22 -15.14 -17.67
CA THR A 103 8.28 -16.03 -17.21
C THR A 103 9.63 -15.36 -17.44
N LEU A 104 10.44 -15.27 -16.39
CA LEU A 104 11.79 -14.74 -16.45
C LEU A 104 12.81 -15.84 -16.14
N SER A 105 13.81 -15.98 -16.97
CA SER A 105 14.96 -16.83 -16.71
C SER A 105 16.22 -16.16 -17.25
N TYR A 106 17.36 -16.79 -17.03
CA TYR A 106 18.60 -16.43 -17.69
C TYR A 106 19.36 -17.70 -18.04
N ARG A 107 20.35 -17.59 -18.92
CA ARG A 107 21.30 -18.67 -19.17
C ARG A 107 22.71 -18.12 -19.26
N VAL A 108 23.67 -18.96 -18.92
CA VAL A 108 25.10 -18.66 -19.00
C VAL A 108 25.75 -19.60 -20.01
N THR A 109 26.48 -19.06 -20.96
CA THR A 109 27.34 -19.81 -21.88
C THR A 109 28.79 -19.55 -21.49
N ARG A 110 29.39 -20.54 -20.84
CA ARG A 110 30.84 -20.53 -20.56
C ARG A 110 31.62 -20.82 -21.84
N LEU A 111 32.86 -20.34 -21.93
CA LEU A 111 33.70 -20.59 -23.10
C LEU A 111 33.75 -22.09 -23.46
N HIS A 112 33.47 -22.38 -24.73
CA HIS A 112 33.45 -23.75 -25.29
C HIS A 112 32.45 -24.72 -24.64
N GLN A 113 31.45 -24.22 -23.91
CA GLN A 113 30.41 -25.03 -23.28
C GLN A 113 29.03 -24.72 -23.87
N GLN A 114 28.09 -25.64 -23.66
CA GLN A 114 26.69 -25.40 -24.00
C GLN A 114 26.07 -24.38 -23.03
N PRO A 115 25.05 -23.61 -23.46
CA PRO A 115 24.31 -22.72 -22.58
C PRO A 115 23.67 -23.50 -21.42
N GLU A 116 23.97 -23.07 -20.20
CA GLU A 116 23.37 -23.59 -18.98
C GLU A 116 22.19 -22.67 -18.56
N PRO A 117 20.94 -23.18 -18.51
CA PRO A 117 19.80 -22.37 -18.11
C PRO A 117 19.55 -22.37 -16.60
N PHE A 118 19.14 -21.24 -16.05
CA PHE A 118 18.55 -21.18 -14.73
C PHE A 118 17.20 -21.92 -14.72
N THR A 119 17.04 -22.86 -13.78
CA THR A 119 15.89 -23.75 -13.70
C THR A 119 15.43 -23.94 -12.25
N PRO A 120 14.11 -23.85 -11.96
CA PRO A 120 13.03 -23.44 -12.86
C PRO A 120 13.03 -21.92 -13.10
N PRO A 121 12.53 -21.45 -14.25
CA PRO A 121 12.27 -20.02 -14.47
C PRO A 121 11.39 -19.40 -13.38
N LEU A 122 11.61 -18.11 -13.11
CA LEU A 122 10.74 -17.34 -12.22
C LEU A 122 9.41 -17.06 -12.91
N LYS A 123 8.30 -17.36 -12.22
CA LYS A 123 6.97 -16.89 -12.59
C LYS A 123 6.81 -15.46 -12.08
N LEU A 124 6.37 -14.55 -12.95
CA LEU A 124 6.11 -13.16 -12.62
C LEU A 124 4.62 -12.85 -12.87
N TYR A 125 4.06 -11.97 -12.06
CA TYR A 125 2.83 -11.26 -12.36
C TYR A 125 3.13 -9.77 -12.40
N VAL A 126 3.03 -9.19 -13.59
CA VAL A 126 3.27 -7.77 -13.81
C VAL A 126 1.94 -7.03 -13.73
N LYS A 127 1.88 -5.91 -13.03
CA LYS A 127 0.72 -5.00 -13.08
C LYS A 127 1.20 -3.57 -13.19
N LEU A 128 0.82 -2.94 -14.31
CA LEU A 128 1.27 -1.60 -14.70
C LEU A 128 0.18 -0.56 -14.55
N ASP A 129 -1.08 -0.99 -14.55
CA ASP A 129 -2.25 -0.15 -14.38
C ASP A 129 -2.46 0.10 -12.87
N LEU A 130 -2.43 1.37 -12.44
CA LEU A 130 -2.59 1.74 -11.03
C LEU A 130 -4.03 1.45 -10.56
N PRO A 131 -4.23 0.97 -9.31
CA PRO A 131 -5.57 0.86 -8.75
C PRO A 131 -6.18 2.26 -8.62
N GLY A 132 -7.43 2.43 -9.04
CA GLY A 132 -8.05 3.76 -9.17
C GLY A 132 -7.87 4.38 -10.56
N GLY A 133 -6.90 3.93 -11.36
CA GLY A 133 -6.62 4.52 -12.66
C GLY A 133 -5.83 5.82 -12.57
N GLN A 134 -5.96 6.68 -13.58
CA GLN A 134 -5.34 8.00 -13.61
C GLN A 134 -6.20 9.00 -12.86
N ASP A 135 -5.59 9.81 -12.01
CA ASP A 135 -6.22 10.96 -11.40
C ASP A 135 -6.24 12.13 -12.39
N THR A 136 -7.44 12.57 -12.73
CA THR A 136 -7.66 13.65 -13.71
C THR A 136 -8.04 14.98 -13.05
N ASP A 137 -8.26 14.99 -11.73
CA ASP A 137 -8.65 16.17 -10.96
C ASP A 137 -7.98 16.15 -9.57
N PRO A 138 -6.64 16.31 -9.49
CA PRO A 138 -5.88 16.06 -8.28
C PRO A 138 -6.10 17.09 -7.16
N ASP A 139 -6.75 18.23 -7.44
CA ASP A 139 -6.95 19.29 -6.46
C ASP A 139 -8.00 18.94 -5.38
N TYR A 140 -8.84 17.92 -5.63
CA TYR A 140 -10.00 17.59 -4.78
C TYR A 140 -10.00 16.15 -4.26
N GLY A 141 -8.86 15.47 -4.34
CA GLY A 141 -8.71 14.03 -4.13
C GLY A 141 -9.01 13.22 -5.39
N HIS A 142 -8.61 11.96 -5.37
CA HIS A 142 -8.55 11.09 -6.55
C HIS A 142 -9.88 11.01 -7.30
N SER A 143 -9.89 11.40 -8.58
CA SER A 143 -11.11 11.60 -9.38
C SER A 143 -11.98 10.35 -9.60
N GLU A 144 -11.41 9.17 -9.36
CA GLU A 144 -12.05 7.86 -9.58
C GLU A 144 -12.24 7.01 -8.30
N LEU A 145 -11.92 7.57 -7.11
CA LEU A 145 -12.16 6.88 -5.84
C LEU A 145 -13.34 7.53 -5.11
N PHE A 146 -14.33 6.71 -4.74
CA PHE A 146 -15.53 7.17 -4.07
C PHE A 146 -15.88 6.26 -2.89
N MET A 147 -16.40 6.87 -1.83
CA MET A 147 -16.91 6.16 -0.67
C MET A 147 -18.22 6.78 -0.16
N THR A 148 -18.98 5.96 0.55
CA THR A 148 -20.05 6.42 1.46
C THR A 148 -19.82 5.83 2.84
N LEU A 149 -20.44 6.44 3.85
CA LEU A 149 -20.34 5.98 5.23
C LEU A 149 -21.66 5.35 5.65
N LEU A 150 -21.56 4.27 6.42
CA LEU A 150 -22.71 3.64 7.06
C LEU A 150 -22.56 3.67 8.60
N PRO A 151 -23.63 4.08 9.31
CA PRO A 151 -24.92 4.46 8.75
C PRO A 151 -24.89 5.90 8.18
N PRO A 152 -25.68 6.22 7.13
CA PRO A 152 -25.53 7.47 6.36
C PRO A 152 -25.78 8.75 7.18
N GLU A 153 -26.59 8.66 8.24
CA GLU A 153 -26.87 9.75 9.16
C GLU A 153 -25.61 10.31 9.84
N ILE A 154 -24.53 9.53 10.00
CA ILE A 154 -23.32 10.01 10.67
C ILE A 154 -22.60 11.13 9.90
N VAL A 155 -22.91 11.29 8.61
CA VAL A 155 -22.38 12.41 7.81
C VAL A 155 -23.01 13.74 8.22
N GLN A 156 -24.27 13.72 8.67
CA GLN A 156 -24.99 14.93 9.08
C GLN A 156 -24.98 15.11 10.60
N ASP A 157 -25.22 14.03 11.34
CA ASP A 157 -25.40 14.05 12.79
C ASP A 157 -24.08 13.86 13.55
N GLY A 158 -23.03 13.43 12.85
CA GLY A 158 -21.74 13.09 13.44
C GLY A 158 -21.73 11.72 14.12
N VAL A 159 -20.64 11.44 14.83
CA VAL A 159 -20.46 10.22 15.61
C VAL A 159 -20.45 10.57 17.09
N ASP A 160 -21.50 10.15 17.78
CA ASP A 160 -21.59 10.21 19.23
C ASP A 160 -21.03 8.93 19.90
N LYS A 161 -21.09 8.89 21.22
CA LYS A 161 -20.64 7.73 22.01
C LYS A 161 -21.33 6.41 21.63
N ASP A 162 -22.61 6.44 21.28
CA ASP A 162 -23.35 5.22 20.97
C ASP A 162 -23.13 4.74 19.53
N SER A 163 -22.88 5.68 18.61
CA SER A 163 -22.46 5.38 17.24
C SER A 163 -21.02 4.86 17.21
N ALA A 164 -20.13 5.43 18.03
CA ALA A 164 -18.75 4.95 18.17
C ALA A 164 -18.70 3.47 18.62
N LYS A 165 -19.52 3.09 19.61
CA LYS A 165 -19.63 1.68 20.06
C LYS A 165 -20.05 0.71 18.95
N LYS A 166 -20.87 1.17 18.00
CA LYS A 166 -21.33 0.35 16.86
C LYS A 166 -20.28 0.28 15.75
N GLY A 167 -19.33 1.21 15.73
CA GLY A 167 -18.38 1.42 14.65
C GLY A 167 -19.04 2.07 13.42
N VAL A 168 -18.20 2.40 12.45
CA VAL A 168 -18.59 3.05 11.20
C VAL A 168 -18.00 2.26 10.02
N ASP A 169 -18.82 1.92 9.04
CA ASP A 169 -18.35 1.27 7.83
C ASP A 169 -18.09 2.30 6.73
N LEU A 170 -16.88 2.29 6.16
CA LEU A 170 -16.61 2.91 4.86
C LEU A 170 -16.98 1.93 3.77
N LEU A 171 -17.91 2.32 2.91
CA LEU A 171 -18.36 1.56 1.75
C LEU A 171 -17.72 2.13 0.49
N ILE A 172 -16.85 1.34 -0.16
CA ILE A 172 -16.15 1.73 -1.38
C ILE A 172 -17.07 1.50 -2.58
N GLN A 173 -17.27 2.52 -3.41
CA GLN A 173 -18.31 2.51 -4.44
C GLN A 173 -17.80 3.04 -5.77
N ALA A 174 -18.48 2.59 -6.83
CA ALA A 174 -18.26 3.10 -8.17
C ALA A 174 -18.49 4.61 -8.25
N ARG A 175 -17.74 5.28 -9.12
CA ARG A 175 -17.97 6.68 -9.46
C ARG A 175 -19.44 6.91 -9.87
N PRO A 176 -20.17 7.82 -9.20
CA PRO A 176 -21.54 8.13 -9.56
C PRO A 176 -21.66 8.54 -11.04
N GLY A 177 -22.60 7.92 -11.76
CA GLY A 177 -22.84 8.21 -13.17
C GLY A 177 -21.84 7.60 -14.17
N SER A 178 -20.88 6.80 -13.72
CA SER A 178 -19.89 6.14 -14.59
C SER A 178 -20.46 5.02 -15.48
N GLY A 179 -21.65 4.51 -15.17
CA GLY A 179 -22.25 3.37 -15.87
C GLY A 179 -21.62 2.01 -15.55
N THR A 180 -20.65 1.96 -14.65
CA THR A 180 -20.07 0.72 -14.10
C THR A 180 -20.47 0.54 -12.64
N HIS A 181 -20.50 -0.72 -12.19
CA HIS A 181 -20.66 -1.05 -10.77
C HIS A 181 -19.34 -1.41 -10.09
N LEU A 182 -18.23 -1.42 -10.83
CA LEU A 182 -16.91 -1.66 -10.24
C LEU A 182 -16.55 -0.52 -9.27
N PRO A 183 -16.09 -0.84 -8.04
CA PRO A 183 -15.79 0.17 -7.03
C PRO A 183 -14.75 1.22 -7.47
N TYR A 184 -13.80 0.83 -8.32
CA TYR A 184 -12.81 1.74 -8.91
C TYR A 184 -12.17 1.10 -10.16
N PRO A 185 -11.57 1.90 -11.05
CA PRO A 185 -10.82 1.39 -12.20
C PRO A 185 -9.65 0.48 -11.79
N ASN A 186 -9.35 -0.52 -12.61
CA ASN A 186 -8.24 -1.47 -12.42
C ASN A 186 -8.26 -2.25 -11.09
N ILE A 187 -9.44 -2.39 -10.48
CA ILE A 187 -9.64 -3.27 -9.33
C ILE A 187 -9.18 -4.69 -9.65
N ALA A 188 -8.40 -5.28 -8.74
CA ALA A 188 -7.86 -6.62 -8.88
C ALA A 188 -8.02 -7.44 -7.60
N LEU A 189 -7.98 -8.76 -7.78
CA LEU A 189 -7.97 -9.71 -6.67
C LEU A 189 -6.75 -9.43 -5.77
N GLY A 190 -7.01 -9.32 -4.47
CA GLY A 190 -5.97 -9.10 -3.47
C GLY A 190 -5.62 -7.63 -3.23
N ASP A 191 -6.28 -6.67 -3.89
CA ASP A 191 -6.14 -5.25 -3.57
C ASP A 191 -6.57 -5.01 -2.10
N VAL A 192 -5.91 -4.09 -1.42
CA VAL A 192 -6.17 -3.74 -0.02
C VAL A 192 -6.47 -2.26 0.07
N ILE A 193 -7.60 -1.93 0.69
CA ILE A 193 -8.00 -0.55 0.95
C ILE A 193 -7.40 -0.15 2.29
N THR A 194 -6.73 1.00 2.30
CA THR A 194 -6.27 1.66 3.54
C THR A 194 -7.17 2.86 3.79
N ALA A 195 -8.13 2.69 4.69
CA ALA A 195 -8.97 3.79 5.18
C ALA A 195 -8.20 4.61 6.21
N SER A 196 -8.44 5.92 6.24
CA SER A 196 -7.99 6.84 7.27
C SER A 196 -9.21 7.41 7.98
N TRP A 197 -9.27 7.25 9.31
CA TRP A 197 -10.23 7.89 10.19
C TRP A 197 -9.49 8.89 11.09
N GLY A 198 -9.49 10.16 10.72
CA GLY A 198 -8.76 11.20 11.45
C GLY A 198 -7.26 10.93 11.56
N GLY A 199 -6.69 10.27 10.53
CA GLY A 199 -5.28 9.85 10.52
C GLY A 199 -5.01 8.47 11.12
N LYS A 200 -6.00 7.79 11.71
CA LYS A 200 -5.88 6.38 12.12
C LYS A 200 -6.15 5.48 10.93
N LEU A 201 -5.21 4.59 10.62
CA LEU A 201 -5.28 3.73 9.44
C LEU A 201 -5.94 2.39 9.75
N VAL A 202 -6.94 2.02 8.95
CA VAL A 202 -7.65 0.74 9.02
C VAL A 202 -7.56 0.05 7.66
N LEU A 203 -7.09 -1.19 7.64
CA LEU A 203 -6.95 -1.96 6.40
C LEU A 203 -8.18 -2.85 6.19
N SER A 204 -8.65 -2.93 4.95
CA SER A 204 -9.65 -3.92 4.56
C SER A 204 -9.06 -5.33 4.52
N ALA A 205 -9.93 -6.33 4.53
CA ALA A 205 -9.55 -7.62 3.97
C ALA A 205 -9.17 -7.46 2.48
N PRO A 206 -8.29 -8.31 1.93
CA PRO A 206 -7.97 -8.28 0.50
C PRO A 206 -9.23 -8.48 -0.36
N VAL A 207 -9.34 -7.71 -1.43
CA VAL A 207 -10.46 -7.76 -2.38
C VAL A 207 -10.60 -9.17 -2.93
N THR A 208 -11.83 -9.67 -2.90
CA THR A 208 -12.21 -11.01 -3.37
C THR A 208 -12.80 -10.96 -4.77
N GLN A 209 -12.81 -12.10 -5.46
CA GLN A 209 -13.42 -12.20 -6.79
C GLN A 209 -14.92 -11.86 -6.77
N ALA A 210 -15.64 -12.24 -5.71
CA ALA A 210 -17.06 -11.95 -5.57
C ALA A 210 -17.35 -10.43 -5.55
N GLN A 211 -16.46 -9.65 -4.93
CA GLN A 211 -16.53 -8.19 -4.88
C GLN A 211 -16.23 -7.53 -6.23
N ILE A 212 -15.57 -8.24 -7.15
CA ILE A 212 -15.31 -7.77 -8.53
C ILE A 212 -16.45 -8.18 -9.46
N ASP A 213 -16.90 -9.44 -9.37
CA ASP A 213 -17.91 -10.00 -10.27
C ASP A 213 -19.32 -9.46 -9.95
N THR A 214 -19.61 -9.24 -8.66
CA THR A 214 -20.95 -8.83 -8.17
C THR A 214 -20.85 -7.76 -7.07
N PRO A 215 -20.23 -6.60 -7.34
CA PRO A 215 -19.91 -5.57 -6.34
C PRO A 215 -21.12 -5.02 -5.57
N VAL A 216 -22.30 -5.00 -6.20
CA VAL A 216 -23.54 -4.53 -5.56
C VAL A 216 -23.97 -5.47 -4.41
N ASN A 217 -23.85 -6.78 -4.61
CA ASN A 217 -24.22 -7.80 -3.62
C ASN A 217 -23.07 -8.13 -2.66
N ASN A 218 -21.84 -7.88 -3.10
CA ASN A 218 -20.61 -8.09 -2.35
C ASN A 218 -19.85 -6.77 -2.27
N PRO A 219 -20.30 -5.82 -1.44
CA PRO A 219 -19.61 -4.56 -1.29
C PRO A 219 -18.25 -4.73 -0.62
N ILE A 220 -17.33 -3.80 -0.91
CA ILE A 220 -16.10 -3.65 -0.14
C ILE A 220 -16.39 -2.70 1.02
N LYS A 221 -16.22 -3.21 2.24
CA LYS A 221 -16.43 -2.46 3.48
C LYS A 221 -15.15 -2.43 4.29
N VAL A 222 -14.84 -1.26 4.85
CA VAL A 222 -13.80 -1.09 5.85
C VAL A 222 -14.45 -0.66 7.14
N HIS A 223 -14.48 -1.55 8.14
CA HIS A 223 -15.11 -1.31 9.43
C HIS A 223 -14.13 -0.58 10.36
N VAL A 224 -14.47 0.63 10.76
CA VAL A 224 -13.75 1.41 11.78
C VAL A 224 -14.39 1.12 13.13
N ASP A 225 -13.66 0.44 13.99
CA ASP A 225 -14.15 0.03 15.31
C ASP A 225 -14.12 1.18 16.33
N GLU A 226 -14.80 0.96 17.47
CA GLU A 226 -14.85 1.92 18.58
C GLU A 226 -13.45 2.34 19.04
N GLN A 227 -12.52 1.38 19.13
CA GLN A 227 -11.15 1.65 19.59
C GLN A 227 -10.45 2.65 18.66
N THR A 228 -10.58 2.47 17.36
CA THR A 228 -10.00 3.37 16.36
C THR A 228 -10.64 4.75 16.42
N ILE A 229 -11.96 4.82 16.56
CA ILE A 229 -12.71 6.09 16.67
C ILE A 229 -12.25 6.86 17.91
N LEU A 230 -12.22 6.22 19.08
CA LEU A 230 -11.79 6.84 20.33
C LEU A 230 -10.31 7.26 20.28
N ALA A 231 -9.46 6.48 19.62
CA ALA A 231 -8.04 6.81 19.47
C ALA A 231 -7.79 8.01 18.53
N ALA A 232 -8.69 8.28 17.59
CA ALA A 232 -8.64 9.49 16.77
C ALA A 232 -9.05 10.75 17.55
N GLY A 233 -9.85 10.57 18.60
CA GLY A 233 -10.34 11.64 19.47
C GLY A 233 -11.57 12.36 18.93
N ASP A 234 -12.14 13.23 19.75
CA ASP A 234 -13.25 14.09 19.35
C ASP A 234 -12.72 15.19 18.40
N SER A 235 -13.58 15.62 17.47
CA SER A 235 -13.24 16.67 16.51
C SER A 235 -13.95 17.97 16.83
N GLY A 236 -13.44 19.08 16.28
CA GLY A 236 -14.15 20.36 16.28
C GLY A 236 -15.29 20.36 15.26
N LEU A 237 -15.95 21.51 15.10
CA LEU A 237 -17.06 21.69 14.15
C LEU A 237 -16.68 21.42 12.69
N GLU A 238 -15.40 21.54 12.34
CA GLU A 238 -14.86 21.23 11.00
C GLU A 238 -14.81 19.72 10.71
N GLY A 239 -14.96 18.86 11.73
CA GLY A 239 -14.88 17.43 11.61
C GLY A 239 -13.46 16.89 11.35
N LEU A 240 -13.27 15.60 11.63
CA LEU A 240 -12.07 14.88 11.21
C LEU A 240 -12.20 14.43 9.76
N ALA A 241 -11.07 14.29 9.08
CA ALA A 241 -11.04 13.78 7.72
C ALA A 241 -11.20 12.25 7.72
N VAL A 242 -12.15 11.77 6.93
CA VAL A 242 -12.29 10.36 6.57
C VAL A 242 -11.98 10.20 5.09
N THR A 243 -11.10 9.27 4.72
CA THR A 243 -10.71 9.02 3.33
C THR A 243 -10.15 7.60 3.18
N PHE A 244 -9.77 7.18 1.98
CA PHE A 244 -9.05 5.94 1.74
C PHE A 244 -8.11 6.03 0.53
N MET A 245 -7.13 5.15 0.49
CA MET A 245 -6.33 4.87 -0.71
C MET A 245 -6.33 3.35 -0.98
N VAL A 246 -5.94 2.96 -2.19
CA VAL A 246 -5.89 1.54 -2.59
C VAL A 246 -4.45 1.14 -2.86
N ARG A 247 -4.07 -0.05 -2.39
CA ARG A 247 -2.80 -0.69 -2.75
C ARG A 247 -3.06 -2.06 -3.36
N ASP A 248 -2.53 -2.31 -4.54
CA ASP A 248 -2.80 -3.55 -5.27
C ASP A 248 -1.91 -4.73 -4.83
N ARG A 249 -2.18 -5.91 -5.40
CA ARG A 249 -1.41 -7.15 -5.11
C ARG A 249 0.09 -7.08 -5.42
N VAL A 250 0.54 -6.14 -6.25
CA VAL A 250 1.97 -5.90 -6.53
C VAL A 250 2.51 -4.64 -5.83
N HIS A 251 1.71 -4.04 -4.93
CA HIS A 251 2.00 -2.80 -4.21
C HIS A 251 2.11 -1.54 -5.08
N ASN A 252 1.44 -1.48 -6.23
CA ASN A 252 1.10 -0.16 -6.77
C ASN A 252 0.08 0.51 -5.84
N GLN A 253 0.18 1.82 -5.70
CA GLN A 253 -0.78 2.64 -4.95
C GLN A 253 -1.62 3.46 -5.93
N SER A 254 -2.83 3.83 -5.54
CA SER A 254 -3.57 4.91 -6.21
C SER A 254 -2.74 6.20 -6.21
N GLU A 255 -2.92 7.03 -7.24
CA GLU A 255 -2.11 8.26 -7.41
C GLU A 255 -2.31 9.24 -6.25
N ASP A 256 -3.50 9.24 -5.66
CA ASP A 256 -3.87 10.00 -4.48
C ASP A 256 -4.92 9.26 -3.64
N TRP A 257 -5.32 9.87 -2.53
CA TRP A 257 -6.41 9.47 -1.66
C TRP A 257 -7.76 9.85 -2.27
N CYS A 258 -8.81 9.09 -1.96
CA CYS A 258 -10.19 9.48 -2.21
C CYS A 258 -10.46 10.88 -1.65
N LYS A 259 -11.36 11.61 -2.31
CA LYS A 259 -11.93 12.83 -1.73
C LYS A 259 -12.42 12.57 -0.31
N GLU A 260 -11.97 13.38 0.63
CA GLU A 260 -12.32 13.23 2.03
C GLU A 260 -13.78 13.60 2.33
N THR A 261 -14.33 12.94 3.33
CA THR A 261 -15.59 13.34 3.98
C THR A 261 -15.25 13.82 5.38
N ARG A 262 -15.78 14.99 5.77
CA ARG A 262 -15.59 15.57 7.10
C ARG A 262 -16.68 15.09 8.05
N ILE A 263 -16.28 14.48 9.16
CA ILE A 263 -17.20 13.90 10.15
C ILE A 263 -16.94 14.52 11.52
N VAL A 264 -17.98 15.11 12.11
CA VAL A 264 -17.94 15.59 13.49
C VAL A 264 -18.01 14.38 14.42
N VAL A 265 -17.13 14.33 15.42
CA VAL A 265 -17.05 13.26 16.41
C VAL A 265 -17.08 13.90 17.79
N ASP A 266 -18.10 13.59 18.58
CA ASP A 266 -18.20 13.97 20.01
C ASP A 266 -18.62 12.73 20.79
N THR A 267 -17.64 11.94 21.20
CA THR A 267 -17.83 10.78 22.08
C THR A 267 -17.84 11.17 23.56
N GLY A 268 -17.57 12.45 23.85
CA GLY A 268 -17.36 12.98 25.19
C GLY A 268 -16.03 12.54 25.82
N ASN A 269 -15.13 11.91 25.05
CA ASN A 269 -13.87 11.34 25.55
C ASN A 269 -12.72 12.35 25.55
N SER A 270 -12.89 13.49 24.87
CA SER A 270 -11.89 14.57 24.79
C SER A 270 -12.34 15.84 25.51
N ARG A 271 -13.42 15.76 26.31
CA ARG A 271 -13.88 16.91 27.11
C ARG A 271 -12.86 17.20 28.20
N LEU A 272 -12.45 18.46 28.30
CA LEU A 272 -11.73 18.95 29.45
C LEU A 272 -12.62 18.80 30.70
N ASP A 273 -11.98 18.54 31.84
CA ASP A 273 -12.69 18.60 33.11
C ASP A 273 -13.31 19.99 33.30
N ALA A 274 -14.41 20.04 34.05
CA ALA A 274 -15.07 21.30 34.36
C ALA A 274 -14.03 22.27 34.96
N PRO A 275 -14.05 23.55 34.55
CA PRO A 275 -13.12 24.53 35.10
C PRO A 275 -13.28 24.63 36.62
N ILE A 276 -12.15 24.64 37.32
CA ILE A 276 -12.10 24.81 38.77
C ILE A 276 -11.85 26.29 39.04
N LEU A 277 -12.73 26.90 39.85
CA LEU A 277 -12.50 28.24 40.36
C LEU A 277 -11.59 28.13 41.60
N LYS A 278 -10.38 28.68 41.52
CA LYS A 278 -9.38 28.55 42.58
C LYS A 278 -9.86 29.13 43.92
N GLN A 279 -10.68 30.18 43.85
CA GLN A 279 -11.25 30.86 45.02
C GLN A 279 -12.49 30.16 45.60
N ALA A 280 -13.02 29.11 44.97
CA ALA A 280 -14.14 28.34 45.51
C ALA A 280 -13.68 27.28 46.52
N ASN A 281 -14.50 27.03 47.54
CA ASN A 281 -14.36 25.88 48.43
C ASN A 281 -15.34 24.78 47.97
N GLY A 282 -14.84 23.84 47.18
CA GLY A 282 -15.70 22.87 46.51
C GLY A 282 -16.60 23.56 45.47
N ASN A 283 -17.92 23.51 45.68
CA ASN A 283 -18.90 24.13 44.79
C ASN A 283 -19.44 25.47 45.31
N GLU A 284 -18.89 26.00 46.42
CA GLU A 284 -19.33 27.26 47.02
C GLU A 284 -18.29 28.37 46.82
N LEU A 285 -18.75 29.50 46.30
CA LEU A 285 -17.98 30.75 46.21
C LEU A 285 -18.60 31.76 47.18
N ASP A 286 -17.81 32.19 48.15
CA ASP A 286 -18.20 33.26 49.09
C ASP A 286 -17.86 34.62 48.48
N LEU A 287 -18.90 35.37 48.08
CA LEU A 287 -18.76 36.69 47.47
C LEU A 287 -18.30 37.76 48.47
N ASP A 288 -18.62 37.60 49.76
CA ASP A 288 -18.21 38.55 50.80
C ASP A 288 -16.71 38.43 51.09
N THR A 289 -16.18 37.21 51.02
CA THR A 289 -14.74 36.94 51.15
C THR A 289 -13.96 37.29 49.88
N LEU A 290 -14.56 37.16 48.69
CA LEU A 290 -13.93 37.47 47.40
C LEU A 290 -13.70 38.98 47.18
N GLY A 291 -14.66 39.83 47.56
CA GLY A 291 -14.58 41.27 47.35
C GLY A 291 -14.40 41.65 45.87
N ASP A 292 -13.38 42.47 45.58
CA ASP A 292 -13.05 42.95 44.22
C ASP A 292 -11.99 42.09 43.50
N GLU A 293 -11.64 40.91 44.03
CA GLU A 293 -10.64 40.03 43.41
C GLU A 293 -11.16 39.44 42.09
N ALA A 294 -10.27 39.34 41.09
CA ALA A 294 -10.61 38.70 39.82
C ALA A 294 -10.73 37.18 40.00
N LEU A 295 -11.71 36.58 39.32
CA LEU A 295 -11.93 35.13 39.31
C LEU A 295 -10.81 34.42 38.52
N ASP A 296 -10.11 33.50 39.17
CA ASP A 296 -9.10 32.65 38.52
C ASP A 296 -9.72 31.30 38.13
N LEU A 297 -10.08 31.18 36.85
CA LEU A 297 -10.55 29.93 36.27
C LEU A 297 -9.37 29.06 35.83
N GLN A 298 -9.28 27.84 36.36
CA GLN A 298 -8.27 26.86 35.97
C GLN A 298 -8.94 25.71 35.24
N VAL A 299 -8.41 25.35 34.07
CA VAL A 299 -8.84 24.16 33.33
C VAL A 299 -7.71 23.17 33.37
N TRP A 300 -8.01 21.94 33.79
CA TRP A 300 -7.04 20.86 33.74
C TRP A 300 -7.10 20.17 32.38
N ALA A 301 -6.01 20.21 31.64
CA ALA A 301 -5.84 19.48 30.39
C ALA A 301 -4.79 18.39 30.61
N ALA A 302 -5.22 17.15 30.76
CA ALA A 302 -4.33 16.00 30.69
C ALA A 302 -4.33 15.48 29.24
N SER A 303 -3.16 15.32 28.63
CA SER A 303 -3.03 14.51 27.42
C SER A 303 -3.23 13.05 27.80
N ALA A 304 -4.23 12.38 27.21
CA ALA A 304 -4.37 10.93 27.27
C ALA A 304 -3.22 10.22 26.53
#